data_AF-A0A0Q8CM79-F1
#
_entry.id   AF-A0A0Q8CM79-F1
#
_cell.length_a   1.000
_cell.length_b   1.000
_cell.length_c   1.000
_cell.angle_alpha   90.00
_cell.angle_beta   90.00
_cell.angle_gamma   90.00
#
_symmetry.space_group_name_H-M   'P 1'
#
loop_
_entity.id
_entity.type
_entity.pdbx_description
1 polymer ?
#
loop_
_entity_poly.entity_id
_entity_poly.type
_entity_poly.pdbx_seq_one_letter_code
_entity_poly.pdbx_strand_id
1 'polypeptide(L)'
;MLALAIAATGISTQAAAQQAKSKVGAQINASTDAKVAVDDARNARDDAAAAQTAAQAAIAARKAGAVTEHGAATAAATSYQAKQSSIDAQTAAQRAVSAAQEAQAAQTAAQTGANPVAAAAEAGQAALAARDASSAAADASLRAQAAADATAQATTAPPASRASVGYRIDFPVLDGDRDGRINRAEAGGHAALTADFLLLDVDGDGYLSPRELEGRM
;
A
#
# COMPACT_ATOMS: atom_id res chain seq x y z
N MET A 1 -79.29 -14.51 -18.39
CA MET A 1 -78.58 -15.31 -17.38
C MET A 1 -77.45 -16.04 -18.10
N LEU A 2 -76.23 -16.04 -17.55
CA LEU A 2 -74.93 -16.50 -18.13
C LEU A 2 -74.30 -15.56 -19.16
N ALA A 3 -72.98 -15.27 -19.18
CA ALA A 3 -71.85 -15.70 -18.35
C ALA A 3 -70.70 -14.68 -18.51
N LEU A 4 -69.96 -14.37 -17.44
CA LEU A 4 -68.63 -13.76 -17.56
C LEU A 4 -67.71 -14.38 -16.48
N ALA A 5 -66.95 -15.39 -16.90
CA ALA A 5 -65.98 -16.09 -16.07
C ALA A 5 -64.56 -15.59 -16.38
N ILE A 6 -63.99 -14.90 -15.40
CA ILE A 6 -62.63 -15.04 -14.85
C ILE A 6 -61.50 -15.36 -15.86
N ALA A 7 -60.65 -14.37 -16.11
CA ALA A 7 -59.29 -14.57 -16.62
C ALA A 7 -58.33 -13.60 -15.89
N ALA A 8 -57.85 -13.99 -14.71
CA ALA A 8 -56.89 -13.18 -13.91
C ALA A 8 -55.66 -13.99 -13.42
N THR A 9 -55.44 -15.20 -13.92
CA THR A 9 -54.41 -16.12 -13.39
C THR A 9 -53.06 -16.09 -14.13
N GLY A 10 -52.87 -15.23 -15.13
CA GLY A 10 -51.66 -15.24 -15.99
C GLY A 10 -50.50 -14.35 -15.55
N ILE A 11 -50.73 -13.33 -14.70
CA ILE A 11 -49.70 -12.32 -14.36
C ILE A 11 -48.77 -12.79 -13.22
N SER A 12 -49.27 -13.65 -12.33
CA SER A 12 -48.52 -14.11 -11.15
C SER A 12 -47.36 -15.07 -11.50
N THR A 13 -47.48 -15.84 -12.57
CA THR A 13 -46.46 -16.84 -12.96
C THR A 13 -45.24 -16.20 -13.63
N GLN A 14 -45.42 -15.15 -14.42
CA GLN A 14 -44.32 -14.40 -15.04
C GLN A 14 -43.52 -13.59 -14.00
N ALA A 15 -44.19 -12.99 -13.01
CA ALA A 15 -43.53 -12.29 -11.90
C ALA A 15 -42.70 -13.26 -11.02
N ALA A 16 -43.25 -14.44 -10.70
CA ALA A 16 -42.53 -15.47 -9.95
C ALA A 16 -41.31 -16.02 -10.72
N ALA A 17 -41.42 -16.22 -12.04
CA ALA A 17 -40.32 -16.67 -12.87
C ALA A 17 -39.19 -15.62 -12.98
N GLN A 18 -39.55 -14.32 -13.05
CA GLN A 18 -38.58 -13.22 -13.06
C GLN A 18 -37.85 -13.09 -11.70
N GLN A 19 -38.57 -13.25 -10.58
CA GLN A 19 -37.98 -13.27 -9.23
C GLN A 19 -37.08 -14.49 -8.98
N ALA A 20 -37.42 -15.66 -9.52
CA ALA A 20 -36.56 -16.84 -9.41
C ALA A 20 -35.22 -16.66 -10.14
N LYS A 21 -35.25 -16.04 -11.34
CA LYS A 21 -34.03 -15.73 -12.11
C LYS A 21 -33.13 -14.71 -11.40
N SER A 22 -33.71 -13.65 -10.82
CA SER A 22 -32.93 -12.65 -10.08
C SER A 22 -32.32 -13.21 -8.80
N LYS A 23 -33.02 -14.13 -8.12
CA LYS A 23 -32.50 -14.86 -6.95
C LYS A 23 -31.29 -15.74 -7.29
N VAL A 24 -31.38 -16.57 -8.34
CA VAL A 24 -30.26 -17.43 -8.74
C VAL A 24 -29.05 -16.61 -9.17
N GLY A 25 -29.27 -15.52 -9.93
CA GLY A 25 -28.18 -14.60 -10.30
C GLY A 25 -27.49 -13.97 -9.09
N ALA A 26 -28.25 -13.52 -8.09
CA ALA A 26 -27.71 -12.94 -6.87
C ALA A 26 -26.86 -13.96 -6.08
N GLN A 27 -27.30 -15.22 -5.99
CA GLN A 27 -26.54 -16.28 -5.31
C GLN A 27 -25.20 -16.58 -6.01
N ILE A 28 -25.19 -16.60 -7.34
CA ILE A 28 -23.97 -16.81 -8.14
C ILE A 28 -23.00 -15.65 -7.93
N ASN A 29 -23.49 -14.40 -7.98
CA ASN A 29 -22.67 -13.21 -7.77
C ASN A 29 -22.06 -13.21 -6.36
N ALA A 30 -22.87 -13.42 -5.32
CA ALA A 30 -22.38 -13.47 -3.94
C ALA A 30 -21.31 -14.56 -3.74
N SER A 31 -21.47 -15.73 -4.38
CA SER A 31 -20.47 -16.79 -4.33
C SER A 31 -19.18 -16.45 -5.08
N THR A 32 -19.28 -15.68 -6.16
CA THR A 32 -18.14 -15.22 -6.94
C THR A 32 -17.36 -14.17 -6.16
N ASP A 33 -18.06 -13.17 -5.61
CA ASP A 33 -17.50 -12.09 -4.82
C ASP A 33 -16.81 -12.62 -3.56
N ALA A 34 -17.44 -13.55 -2.83
CA ALA A 34 -16.82 -14.19 -1.67
C ALA A 34 -15.55 -14.97 -2.03
N LYS A 35 -15.52 -15.65 -3.19
CA LYS A 35 -14.31 -16.34 -3.65
C LYS A 35 -13.20 -15.34 -3.98
N VAL A 36 -13.51 -14.28 -4.72
CA VAL A 36 -12.55 -13.21 -5.03
C VAL A 36 -11.99 -12.60 -3.76
N ALA A 37 -12.85 -12.27 -2.79
CA ALA A 37 -12.43 -11.71 -1.51
C ALA A 37 -11.47 -12.64 -0.74
N VAL A 38 -11.71 -13.95 -0.77
CA VAL A 38 -10.81 -14.94 -0.16
C VAL A 38 -9.46 -15.01 -0.86
N ASP A 39 -9.45 -14.96 -2.19
CA ASP A 39 -8.21 -14.98 -2.96
C ASP A 39 -7.42 -13.67 -2.75
N ASP A 40 -8.08 -12.51 -2.69
CA ASP A 40 -7.47 -11.23 -2.31
C ASP A 40 -6.90 -11.27 -0.89
N ALA A 41 -7.63 -11.85 0.06
CA ALA A 41 -7.14 -12.02 1.43
C ALA A 41 -5.96 -12.99 1.55
N ARG A 42 -5.81 -13.95 0.62
CA ARG A 42 -4.61 -14.81 0.54
C ARG A 42 -3.43 -14.02 -0.01
N ASN A 43 -3.63 -13.32 -1.13
CA ASN A 43 -2.60 -12.47 -1.74
C ASN A 43 -2.08 -11.44 -0.72
N ALA A 44 -2.96 -10.78 0.02
CA ALA A 44 -2.59 -9.82 1.05
C ALA A 44 -1.72 -10.44 2.17
N ARG A 45 -1.96 -11.70 2.54
CA ARG A 45 -1.12 -12.42 3.53
C ARG A 45 0.24 -12.76 2.96
N ASP A 46 0.30 -13.18 1.70
CA ASP A 46 1.56 -13.48 1.02
C ASP A 46 2.42 -12.20 0.89
N ASP A 47 1.79 -11.07 0.56
CA ASP A 47 2.44 -9.75 0.55
C ASP A 47 2.94 -9.33 1.94
N ALA A 48 2.14 -9.56 2.99
CA ALA A 48 2.57 -9.29 4.36
C ALA A 48 3.77 -10.18 4.78
N ALA A 49 3.79 -11.44 4.36
CA ALA A 49 4.91 -12.35 4.60
C ALA A 49 6.18 -11.92 3.82
N ALA A 50 6.03 -11.47 2.58
CA ALA A 50 7.12 -10.88 1.81
C ALA A 50 7.67 -9.62 2.48
N ALA A 51 6.80 -8.74 2.97
CA ALA A 51 7.19 -7.54 3.71
C ALA A 51 7.95 -7.87 5.02
N GLN A 52 7.53 -8.91 5.74
CA GLN A 52 8.25 -9.40 6.92
C GLN A 52 9.65 -9.92 6.57
N THR A 53 9.76 -10.69 5.47
CA THR A 53 11.04 -11.20 4.97
C THR A 53 11.98 -10.04 4.61
N ALA A 54 11.48 -9.02 3.90
CA ALA A 54 12.24 -7.82 3.57
C ALA A 54 12.71 -7.06 4.82
N ALA A 55 11.84 -6.87 5.81
CA ALA A 55 12.22 -6.23 7.08
C ALA A 55 13.30 -7.02 7.83
N GLN A 56 13.23 -8.36 7.84
CA GLN A 56 14.27 -9.21 8.43
C GLN A 56 15.60 -9.09 7.68
N ALA A 57 15.56 -9.07 6.35
CA ALA A 57 16.73 -8.85 5.51
C ALA A 57 17.39 -7.48 5.80
N ALA A 58 16.59 -6.42 5.91
CA ALA A 58 17.07 -5.10 6.28
C ALA A 58 17.75 -5.08 7.65
N ILE A 59 17.15 -5.74 8.66
CA ILE A 59 17.75 -5.87 10.00
C ILE A 59 19.07 -6.64 9.94
N ALA A 60 19.13 -7.73 9.16
CA ALA A 60 20.34 -8.53 8.99
C ALA A 60 21.46 -7.71 8.31
N ALA A 61 21.14 -7.00 7.24
CA ALA A 61 22.08 -6.11 6.55
C ALA A 61 22.63 -5.04 7.50
N ARG A 62 21.74 -4.33 8.23
CA ARG A 62 22.17 -3.35 9.24
C ARG A 62 23.09 -3.95 10.30
N LYS A 63 22.80 -5.17 10.78
CA LYS A 63 23.63 -5.87 11.78
C LYS A 63 25.00 -6.29 11.25
N ALA A 64 25.12 -6.56 9.95
CA ALA A 64 26.41 -6.82 9.31
C ALA A 64 27.34 -5.58 9.36
N GLY A 65 26.77 -4.39 9.55
CA GLY A 65 27.49 -3.13 9.73
C GLY A 65 27.77 -2.46 8.39
N ALA A 66 27.84 -1.13 8.41
CA ALA A 66 28.24 -0.34 7.27
C ALA A 66 29.71 0.07 7.36
N VAL A 67 30.35 0.25 6.21
CA VAL A 67 31.76 0.67 6.10
C VAL A 67 31.97 2.13 6.54
N THR A 68 30.91 2.93 6.54
CA THR A 68 30.93 4.35 6.94
C THR A 68 29.87 4.64 7.99
N GLU A 69 30.12 5.69 8.80
CA GLU A 69 29.15 6.21 9.76
C GLU A 69 27.86 6.69 9.08
N HIS A 70 27.99 7.36 7.93
CA HIS A 70 26.84 7.78 7.12
C HIS A 70 26.03 6.57 6.62
N GLY A 71 26.70 5.54 6.08
CA GLY A 71 26.04 4.30 5.67
C GLY A 71 25.36 3.58 6.85
N ALA A 72 25.92 3.66 8.06
CA ALA A 72 25.31 3.09 9.26
C ALA A 72 24.04 3.84 9.67
N ALA A 73 24.04 5.17 9.57
CA ALA A 73 22.86 6.01 9.82
C ALA A 73 21.75 5.75 8.78
N THR A 74 22.10 5.71 7.50
CA THR A 74 21.16 5.39 6.41
C THR A 74 20.58 4.00 6.56
N ALA A 75 21.41 2.98 6.86
CA ALA A 75 20.96 1.62 7.13
C ALA A 75 20.04 1.54 8.37
N ALA A 76 20.29 2.36 9.39
CA ALA A 76 19.40 2.45 10.55
C ALA A 76 18.02 3.00 10.17
N ALA A 77 17.96 4.09 9.40
CA ALA A 77 16.71 4.70 8.96
C ALA A 77 15.91 3.78 8.02
N THR A 78 16.54 3.23 6.99
CA THR A 78 15.86 2.38 6.00
C THR A 78 15.44 1.03 6.60
N SER A 79 16.21 0.44 7.52
CA SER A 79 15.77 -0.76 8.26
C SER A 79 14.53 -0.50 9.12
N TYR A 80 14.40 0.70 9.69
CA TYR A 80 13.21 1.10 10.45
C TYR A 80 12.01 1.28 9.52
N GLN A 81 12.20 1.92 8.36
CA GLN A 81 11.16 2.06 7.33
C GLN A 81 10.67 0.70 6.80
N ALA A 82 11.57 -0.26 6.60
CA ALA A 82 11.22 -1.62 6.19
C ALA A 82 10.35 -2.32 7.25
N LYS A 83 10.70 -2.15 8.54
CA LYS A 83 9.90 -2.67 9.66
C LYS A 83 8.51 -2.03 9.72
N GLN A 84 8.41 -0.71 9.57
CA GLN A 84 7.12 -0.01 9.59
C GLN A 84 6.24 -0.47 8.43
N SER A 85 6.81 -0.58 7.22
CA SER A 85 6.10 -1.06 6.04
C SER A 85 5.59 -2.50 6.20
N SER A 86 6.34 -3.36 6.91
CA SER A 86 5.87 -4.70 7.26
C SER A 86 4.67 -4.70 8.22
N ILE A 87 4.61 -3.76 9.17
CA ILE A 87 3.46 -3.60 10.08
C ILE A 87 2.23 -3.11 9.30
N ASP A 88 2.43 -2.17 8.38
CA ASP A 88 1.36 -1.67 7.52
C ASP A 88 0.80 -2.81 6.64
N ALA A 89 1.67 -3.63 6.05
CA ALA A 89 1.27 -4.79 5.25
C ALA A 89 0.47 -5.81 6.07
N GLN A 90 0.89 -6.11 7.31
CA GLN A 90 0.14 -7.00 8.21
C GLN A 90 -1.23 -6.43 8.57
N THR A 91 -1.31 -5.12 8.83
CA THR A 91 -2.56 -4.44 9.14
C THR A 91 -3.52 -4.50 7.94
N ALA A 92 -3.02 -4.25 6.73
CA ALA A 92 -3.77 -4.35 5.49
C ALA A 92 -4.25 -5.79 5.25
N ALA A 93 -3.39 -6.79 5.46
CA ALA A 93 -3.77 -8.20 5.36
C ALA A 93 -4.89 -8.59 6.34
N GLN A 94 -4.84 -8.12 7.58
CA GLN A 94 -5.91 -8.37 8.57
C GLN A 94 -7.25 -7.76 8.13
N ARG A 95 -7.22 -6.55 7.53
CA ARG A 95 -8.41 -5.92 6.95
C ARG A 95 -8.96 -6.74 5.78
N ALA A 96 -8.10 -7.23 4.89
CA ALA A 96 -8.51 -8.10 3.79
C ALA A 96 -9.17 -9.39 4.28
N VAL A 97 -8.61 -10.02 5.34
CA VAL A 97 -9.23 -11.22 5.96
C VAL A 97 -10.59 -10.91 6.56
N SER A 98 -10.74 -9.79 7.26
CA SER A 98 -12.02 -9.40 7.87
C SER A 98 -13.07 -9.15 6.79
N ALA A 99 -12.72 -8.43 5.73
CA ALA A 99 -13.58 -8.20 4.58
C ALA A 99 -13.95 -9.50 3.84
N ALA A 100 -13.02 -10.45 3.72
CA ALA A 100 -13.33 -11.76 3.14
C ALA A 100 -14.31 -12.58 4.01
N GLN A 101 -14.22 -12.47 5.34
CA GLN A 101 -15.18 -13.11 6.26
C GLN A 101 -16.58 -12.48 6.13
N GLU A 102 -16.65 -11.16 5.99
CA GLU A 102 -17.89 -10.44 5.72
C GLU A 102 -18.51 -10.88 4.38
N ALA A 103 -17.70 -11.02 3.33
CA ALA A 103 -18.16 -11.51 2.03
C ALA A 103 -18.72 -12.94 2.12
N GLN A 104 -18.10 -13.83 2.90
CA GLN A 104 -18.61 -15.19 3.15
C GLN A 104 -19.91 -15.20 3.96
N ALA A 105 -20.03 -14.33 4.95
CA ALA A 105 -21.26 -14.18 5.73
C ALA A 105 -22.42 -13.71 4.83
N ALA A 106 -22.17 -12.70 3.99
CA ALA A 106 -23.11 -12.21 3.00
C ALA A 106 -23.45 -13.26 1.92
N GLN A 107 -22.49 -14.05 1.47
CA GLN A 107 -22.74 -15.21 0.59
C GLN A 107 -23.70 -16.21 1.25
N THR A 108 -23.46 -16.55 2.52
CA THR A 108 -24.34 -17.46 3.27
C THR A 108 -25.75 -16.89 3.36
N ALA A 109 -25.88 -15.60 3.68
CA ALA A 109 -27.16 -14.90 3.69
C ALA A 109 -27.84 -14.87 2.32
N ALA A 110 -27.09 -14.77 1.22
CA ALA A 110 -27.65 -14.84 -0.14
C ALA A 110 -28.18 -16.25 -0.48
N GLN A 111 -27.53 -17.30 0.03
CA GLN A 111 -27.94 -18.69 -0.20
C GLN A 111 -29.18 -19.07 0.61
N THR A 112 -29.24 -18.68 1.89
CA THR A 112 -30.28 -19.15 2.82
C THR A 112 -31.34 -18.10 3.15
N GLY A 113 -31.11 -16.84 2.83
CA GLY A 113 -31.93 -15.70 3.27
C GLY A 113 -33.16 -15.41 2.42
N ALA A 114 -34.06 -14.60 3.01
CA ALA A 114 -35.27 -14.10 2.35
C ALA A 114 -34.97 -13.01 1.30
N ASN A 115 -33.83 -12.31 1.42
CA ASN A 115 -33.42 -11.23 0.51
C ASN A 115 -32.03 -11.49 -0.11
N PRO A 116 -31.94 -12.37 -1.11
CA PRO A 116 -30.68 -12.77 -1.72
C PRO A 116 -30.00 -11.63 -2.51
N VAL A 117 -30.77 -10.68 -3.04
CA VAL A 117 -30.24 -9.57 -3.84
C VAL A 117 -29.49 -8.57 -2.95
N ALA A 118 -30.05 -8.22 -1.78
CA ALA A 118 -29.37 -7.33 -0.83
C ALA A 118 -28.09 -7.98 -0.29
N ALA A 119 -28.15 -9.25 0.10
CA ALA A 119 -26.99 -10.00 0.57
C ALA A 119 -25.90 -10.13 -0.50
N ALA A 120 -26.27 -10.28 -1.79
CA ALA A 120 -25.30 -10.26 -2.88
C ALA A 120 -24.62 -8.89 -3.05
N ALA A 121 -25.35 -7.79 -2.85
CA ALA A 121 -24.75 -6.45 -2.88
C ALA A 121 -23.76 -6.26 -1.72
N GLU A 122 -24.08 -6.74 -0.52
CA GLU A 122 -23.18 -6.74 0.64
C GLU A 122 -21.91 -7.57 0.37
N ALA A 123 -22.04 -8.75 -0.23
CA ALA A 123 -20.90 -9.58 -0.63
C ALA A 123 -19.98 -8.84 -1.61
N GLY A 124 -20.55 -8.11 -2.58
CA GLY A 124 -19.79 -7.29 -3.53
C GLY A 124 -19.05 -6.13 -2.85
N GLN A 125 -19.67 -5.43 -1.90
CA GLN A 125 -19.00 -4.36 -1.14
C GLN A 125 -17.84 -4.90 -0.30
N ALA A 126 -18.05 -6.04 0.37
CA ALA A 126 -17.01 -6.70 1.15
C ALA A 126 -15.86 -7.21 0.26
N ALA A 127 -16.15 -7.71 -0.94
CA ALA A 127 -15.12 -8.08 -1.91
C ALA A 127 -14.29 -6.89 -2.39
N LEU A 128 -14.91 -5.73 -2.65
CA LEU A 128 -14.18 -4.49 -2.97
C LEU A 128 -13.27 -4.06 -1.81
N ALA A 129 -13.76 -4.10 -0.57
CA ALA A 129 -12.96 -3.79 0.61
C ALA A 129 -11.76 -4.77 0.78
N ALA A 130 -11.95 -6.05 0.49
CA ALA A 130 -10.87 -7.04 0.50
C ALA A 130 -9.81 -6.73 -0.57
N ARG A 131 -10.24 -6.35 -1.78
CA ARG A 131 -9.36 -5.96 -2.87
C ARG A 131 -8.54 -4.71 -2.56
N ASP A 132 -9.18 -3.66 -2.04
CA ASP A 132 -8.50 -2.41 -1.65
C ASP A 132 -7.46 -2.69 -0.55
N ALA A 133 -7.82 -3.51 0.43
CA ALA A 133 -6.90 -3.94 1.48
C ALA A 133 -5.75 -4.80 0.94
N SER A 134 -6.00 -5.68 -0.04
CA SER A 134 -4.94 -6.43 -0.72
C SER A 134 -3.99 -5.51 -1.49
N SER A 135 -4.49 -4.50 -2.19
CA SER A 135 -3.64 -3.51 -2.87
C SER A 135 -2.77 -2.74 -1.87
N ALA A 136 -3.34 -2.34 -0.73
CA ALA A 136 -2.58 -1.67 0.32
C ALA A 136 -1.49 -2.57 0.92
N ALA A 137 -1.74 -3.88 1.05
CA ALA A 137 -0.74 -4.86 1.48
C ALA A 137 0.39 -5.00 0.45
N ALA A 138 0.06 -5.07 -0.84
CA ALA A 138 1.03 -5.11 -1.94
C ALA A 138 1.92 -3.86 -1.96
N ASP A 139 1.33 -2.67 -1.87
CA ASP A 139 2.08 -1.40 -1.84
C ASP A 139 3.01 -1.32 -0.62
N ALA A 140 2.55 -1.78 0.54
CA ALA A 140 3.36 -1.85 1.75
C ALA A 140 4.50 -2.87 1.63
N SER A 141 4.26 -4.01 0.98
CA SER A 141 5.29 -5.00 0.66
C SER A 141 6.37 -4.43 -0.26
N LEU A 142 5.99 -3.71 -1.32
CA LEU A 142 6.93 -3.03 -2.21
C LEU A 142 7.78 -1.97 -1.48
N ARG A 143 7.16 -1.18 -0.59
CA ARG A 143 7.91 -0.24 0.27
C ARG A 143 8.89 -0.95 1.19
N ALA A 144 8.51 -2.09 1.76
CA ALA A 144 9.39 -2.87 2.62
C ALA A 144 10.60 -3.42 1.85
N GLN A 145 10.38 -3.93 0.62
CA GLN A 145 11.44 -4.43 -0.26
C GLN A 145 12.40 -3.30 -0.67
N ALA A 146 11.88 -2.17 -1.14
CA ALA A 146 12.70 -1.02 -1.52
C ALA A 146 13.55 -0.50 -0.35
N ALA A 147 12.98 -0.45 0.86
CA ALA A 147 13.71 -0.06 2.06
C ALA A 147 14.78 -1.10 2.48
N ALA A 148 14.53 -2.39 2.26
CA ALA A 148 15.51 -3.44 2.49
C ALA A 148 16.68 -3.35 1.50
N ASP A 149 16.41 -3.10 0.23
CA ASP A 149 17.43 -2.89 -0.80
C ASP A 149 18.27 -1.64 -0.49
N ALA A 150 17.63 -0.54 -0.08
CA ALA A 150 18.32 0.67 0.34
C ALA A 150 19.19 0.42 1.59
N THR A 151 18.75 -0.43 2.51
CA THR A 151 19.56 -0.86 3.67
C THR A 151 20.79 -1.63 3.22
N ALA A 152 20.63 -2.59 2.31
CA ALA A 152 21.73 -3.38 1.76
C ALA A 152 22.77 -2.47 1.05
N GLN A 153 22.30 -1.57 0.19
CA GLN A 153 23.16 -0.61 -0.51
C GLN A 153 23.94 0.28 0.47
N ALA A 154 23.29 0.78 1.52
CA ALA A 154 23.95 1.61 2.53
C ALA A 154 25.07 0.88 3.29
N THR A 155 24.96 -0.44 3.44
CA THR A 155 25.98 -1.26 4.12
C THR A 155 27.16 -1.63 3.22
N THR A 156 26.94 -1.72 1.90
CA THR A 156 27.97 -2.11 0.92
C THR A 156 28.58 -0.95 0.14
N ALA A 157 27.99 0.25 0.21
CA ALA A 157 28.49 1.42 -0.50
C ALA A 157 29.94 1.71 -0.07
N PRO A 158 30.90 1.80 -1.01
CA PRO A 158 32.25 2.22 -0.69
C PRO A 158 32.18 3.62 -0.07
N PRO A 159 33.11 3.97 0.84
CA PRO A 159 33.15 5.32 1.38
C PRO A 159 33.18 6.29 0.19
N ALA A 160 32.17 7.16 0.11
CA ALA A 160 32.22 8.30 -0.79
C ALA A 160 33.57 8.97 -0.51
N SER A 161 34.45 8.97 -1.51
CA SER A 161 35.78 9.57 -1.41
C SER A 161 35.60 10.94 -0.77
N ARG A 162 36.25 11.16 0.38
CA ARG A 162 36.15 12.32 1.30
C ARG A 162 36.06 13.68 0.59
N ALA A 163 34.92 13.99 -0.02
CA ALA A 163 34.52 15.34 -0.38
C ALA A 163 33.91 16.07 0.82
N SER A 164 33.88 15.42 1.99
CA SER A 164 33.62 16.01 3.31
C SER A 164 34.86 16.69 3.92
N VAL A 165 35.68 17.33 3.08
CA VAL A 165 36.56 18.42 3.51
C VAL A 165 35.91 19.72 3.02
N GLY A 166 35.04 20.28 3.87
CA GLY A 166 34.60 21.69 3.83
C GLY A 166 34.34 22.31 2.45
N TYR A 167 33.36 21.82 1.69
CA TYR A 167 32.81 22.62 0.59
C TYR A 167 31.83 23.65 1.17
N ARG A 168 32.11 24.94 0.94
CA ARG A 168 31.16 26.03 1.26
C ARG A 168 30.08 26.08 0.21
N ILE A 169 28.84 26.10 0.66
CA ILE A 169 27.67 26.10 -0.20
C ILE A 169 27.23 27.55 -0.41
N ASP A 170 27.39 28.04 -1.64
CA ASP A 170 26.85 29.33 -2.04
C ASP A 170 25.34 29.20 -2.28
N PHE A 171 24.55 29.29 -1.21
CA PHE A 171 23.08 29.20 -1.26
C PHE A 171 22.46 30.09 -2.35
N PRO A 172 22.85 31.38 -2.51
CA PRO A 172 22.26 32.25 -3.53
C PRO A 172 22.62 31.87 -4.98
N VAL A 173 23.62 31.00 -5.17
CA VAL A 173 24.03 30.51 -6.50
C VAL A 173 23.24 29.25 -6.87
N LEU A 174 22.83 28.46 -5.88
CA LEU A 174 22.08 27.22 -6.09
C LEU A 174 20.57 27.43 -6.12
N ASP A 175 20.05 28.39 -5.34
CA ASP A 175 18.65 28.84 -5.36
C ASP A 175 18.39 29.65 -6.64
N GLY A 176 18.14 28.92 -7.74
CA GLY A 176 18.10 29.47 -9.09
C GLY A 176 16.79 30.20 -9.38
N ASP A 177 15.70 29.75 -8.75
CA ASP A 177 14.39 30.41 -8.83
C ASP A 177 14.14 31.45 -7.72
N ARG A 178 15.02 31.52 -6.72
CA ARG A 178 15.00 32.48 -5.61
C ARG A 178 13.79 32.33 -4.70
N ASP A 179 13.32 31.11 -4.52
CA ASP A 179 12.22 30.79 -3.62
C ASP A 179 12.66 30.67 -2.14
N GLY A 180 13.97 30.76 -1.89
CA GLY A 180 14.57 30.69 -0.54
C GLY A 180 14.79 29.26 -0.04
N ARG A 181 14.71 28.27 -0.93
CA ARG A 181 14.97 26.86 -0.69
C ARG A 181 15.77 26.28 -1.86
N ILE A 182 16.36 25.10 -1.68
CA ILE A 182 17.04 24.40 -2.78
C ILE A 182 16.33 23.07 -3.01
N ASN A 183 15.74 22.90 -4.18
CA ASN A 183 15.13 21.64 -4.58
C ASN A 183 16.19 20.64 -5.11
N ARG A 184 15.78 19.40 -5.36
CA ARG A 184 16.71 18.34 -5.83
C ARG A 184 17.31 18.62 -7.22
N ALA A 185 16.59 19.34 -8.09
CA ALA A 185 17.09 19.68 -9.42
C ALA A 185 18.19 20.75 -9.34
N GLU A 186 18.01 21.75 -8.47
CA GLU A 186 18.99 22.78 -8.16
C GLU A 186 20.23 22.21 -7.46
N ALA A 187 20.02 21.28 -6.52
CA ALA A 187 21.08 20.51 -5.91
C ALA A 187 21.90 19.70 -6.92
N GLY A 188 21.27 19.28 -8.02
CA GLY A 188 21.86 18.44 -9.07
C GLY A 188 23.11 19.01 -9.73
N GLY A 189 23.29 20.34 -9.69
CA GLY A 189 24.50 21.02 -10.13
C GLY A 189 25.72 20.82 -9.22
N HIS A 190 25.51 20.25 -8.02
CA HIS A 190 26.53 20.11 -7.00
C HIS A 190 26.61 18.69 -6.44
N ALA A 191 27.58 17.90 -6.89
CA ALA A 191 27.68 16.47 -6.59
C ALA A 191 27.66 16.14 -5.07
N ALA A 192 28.28 16.98 -4.24
CA ALA A 192 28.29 16.80 -2.79
C ALA A 192 26.92 17.11 -2.15
N LEU A 193 26.18 18.10 -2.68
CA LEU A 193 24.85 18.44 -2.18
C LEU A 193 23.82 17.38 -2.59
N THR A 194 23.91 16.88 -3.83
CA THR A 194 23.07 15.79 -4.33
C THR A 194 23.22 14.52 -3.49
N ALA A 195 24.46 14.18 -3.12
CA ALA A 195 24.74 13.00 -2.30
C ALA A 195 24.20 13.14 -0.87
N ASP A 196 24.33 14.33 -0.28
CA ASP A 196 23.90 14.61 1.08
C ASP A 196 22.44 15.12 1.17
N PHE A 197 21.70 15.23 0.05
CA PHE A 197 20.40 15.92 0.02
C PHE A 197 19.42 15.34 1.03
N LEU A 198 19.23 14.02 1.03
CA LEU A 198 18.34 13.33 1.98
C LEU A 198 18.84 13.36 3.42
N LEU A 199 20.13 13.65 3.65
CA LEU A 199 20.70 13.80 4.98
C LEU A 199 20.45 15.21 5.53
N LEU A 200 20.44 16.21 4.65
CA LEU A 200 20.27 17.61 4.98
C LEU A 200 18.80 18.01 5.07
N ASP A 201 17.92 17.36 4.30
CA ASP A 201 16.46 17.51 4.36
C ASP A 201 15.91 16.82 5.61
N VAL A 202 16.02 17.51 6.74
CA VAL A 202 15.72 16.95 8.08
C VAL A 202 14.22 16.89 8.30
N ASP A 203 13.47 17.84 7.76
CA ASP A 203 12.01 17.85 7.85
C ASP A 203 11.31 17.00 6.77
N GLY A 204 12.05 16.58 5.74
CA GLY A 204 11.60 15.65 4.71
C GLY A 204 10.64 16.28 3.71
N ASP A 205 10.66 17.60 3.57
CA ASP A 205 9.75 18.33 2.70
C ASP A 205 10.18 18.31 1.22
N GLY A 206 11.36 17.75 0.93
CA GLY A 206 11.92 17.62 -0.41
C GLY A 206 12.75 18.83 -0.85
N TYR A 207 13.00 19.77 0.04
CA TYR A 207 13.80 20.98 -0.17
C TYR A 207 14.88 21.11 0.92
N LEU A 208 15.90 21.91 0.64
CA LEU A 208 16.90 22.31 1.65
C LEU A 208 16.74 23.78 1.99
N SER A 209 16.41 24.04 3.25
CA SER A 209 16.35 25.39 3.81
C SER A 209 17.75 25.89 4.24
N PRO A 210 17.93 27.21 4.41
CA PRO A 210 19.17 27.75 4.96
C PRO A 210 19.53 27.17 6.34
N ARG A 211 18.53 26.84 7.15
CA ARG A 211 18.71 26.23 8.46
C ARG A 211 19.27 24.81 8.36
N GLU A 212 18.85 24.06 7.37
CA GLU A 212 19.33 22.69 7.11
C GLU A 212 20.75 22.66 6.56
N LEU A 213 21.20 23.79 6.01
CA LEU A 213 22.56 24.00 5.53
C LEU A 213 23.46 24.76 6.51
N GLU A 214 22.97 25.01 7.73
CA GLU A 214 23.70 25.74 8.77
C GLU A 214 24.98 24.98 9.16
N GLY A 215 26.14 25.66 9.06
CA GLY A 215 27.47 25.05 9.23
C GLY A 215 28.14 24.54 7.94
N ARG A 216 27.46 24.64 6.79
CA ARG A 216 27.99 24.32 5.45
C ARG A 216 28.05 25.52 4.50
N MET A 217 27.61 26.70 4.95
CA MET A 217 27.75 27.99 4.26
C MET A 217 29.05 28.71 4.67
#